data_AF-A0A0D2LI05-F1
#
_entry.id   AF-A0A0D2LI05-F1
#
_cell.length_a   1.000
_cell.length_b   1.000
_cell.length_c   1.000
_cell.angle_alpha   90.00
_cell.angle_beta   90.00
_cell.angle_gamma   90.00
#
_symmetry.space_group_name_H-M   'P 1'
#
loop_
_entity.id
_entity.type
_entity.pdbx_description
1 polymer ?
#
loop_
_entity_poly.entity_id
_entity_poly.type
_entity_poly.pdbx_seq_one_letter_code
_entity_poly.pdbx_strand_id
1 'polypeptide(L)'
;MSRGLRHVVAPPSAGWHHAGGLRDAASPYAHKVHFMVHTLQDSSRKQGDRGERAAPFDMETFREQVSRLALPHQSFTFAASALDLLDDPALATALSVTTRAGLAELPTAATPSGRSHDPDVEALFIDSHELAAHIRRRFNMAPRRDGAMDAHATLEVPIFILSLDSDRPLLLDSHHNARSLEDMVLVVDNAASQDEHPTGFMCEGSLLSRPLSPLRHALAAVLQHLGGVLPPHLGYNPGRGLVAHDWLWSVGAHPLSWTSTGTAYSQLHIDALHRSYIFDALDRSIDDVNAGVSLLADEKPDELSHARVVRHREQLLTALKLYSQAAATWRGAVAHASALEFGAAARMIPGMERAAAAFLEACQQVDATLHPQRCADRAAPIAPSVLRAIVGGSCAAVALALLLTCGTARRKTKAG
;
A
#
# COMPACT_ATOMS: atom_id res chain seq x y z
N MET A 1 -3.44 -20.88 -10.04
CA MET A 1 -3.71 -20.22 -11.33
C MET A 1 -3.18 -18.78 -11.38
N SER A 2 -3.24 -17.98 -10.30
CA SER A 2 -2.73 -16.60 -10.28
C SER A 2 -1.20 -16.46 -10.44
N ARG A 3 -0.41 -17.40 -9.90
CA ARG A 3 1.07 -17.34 -9.98
C ARG A 3 1.65 -17.36 -11.40
N GLY A 4 1.02 -18.06 -12.35
CA GLY A 4 1.46 -18.09 -13.76
C GLY A 4 0.96 -16.90 -14.60
N LEU A 5 0.22 -15.97 -14.00
CA LEU A 5 -0.38 -14.82 -14.67
C LEU A 5 0.16 -13.48 -14.13
N ARG A 6 0.85 -13.49 -12.98
CA ARG A 6 1.47 -12.32 -12.32
C ARG A 6 2.85 -11.93 -12.87
N HIS A 7 3.29 -12.45 -14.02
CA HIS A 7 4.65 -12.22 -14.56
C HIS A 7 5.06 -10.75 -14.76
N VAL A 8 4.14 -9.78 -14.65
CA VAL A 8 4.38 -8.34 -14.83
C VAL A 8 3.88 -7.50 -13.63
N VAL A 9 3.33 -8.14 -12.59
CA VAL A 9 2.72 -7.46 -11.44
C VAL A 9 3.34 -8.03 -10.17
N ALA A 10 4.17 -7.24 -9.49
CA ALA A 10 4.66 -7.63 -8.18
C ALA A 10 3.58 -7.46 -7.11
N PRO A 11 3.71 -8.17 -5.96
CA PRO A 11 3.09 -7.70 -4.75
C PRO A 11 3.45 -6.21 -4.55
N PRO A 12 2.47 -5.31 -4.53
CA PRO A 12 2.69 -3.87 -4.45
C PRO A 12 3.16 -3.46 -3.06
N SER A 13 3.66 -2.22 -3.00
CA SER A 13 4.02 -1.60 -1.74
C SER A 13 2.82 -1.31 -0.84
N ALA A 14 1.56 -1.37 -1.33
CA ALA A 14 0.34 -1.15 -0.56
C ALA A 14 0.10 -2.32 0.41
N GLY A 15 0.03 -2.05 1.70
CA GLY A 15 -0.28 -3.05 2.71
C GLY A 15 -1.77 -3.03 3.00
N TRP A 16 -2.55 -3.93 2.40
CA TRP A 16 -3.88 -4.25 2.92
C TRP A 16 -3.75 -5.36 3.94
N HIS A 17 -3.73 -4.98 5.22
CA HIS A 17 -3.75 -5.96 6.30
C HIS A 17 -5.10 -6.68 6.29
N HIS A 18 -5.12 -7.91 5.79
CA HIS A 18 -6.18 -8.85 6.09
C HIS A 18 -5.75 -9.72 7.27
N ALA A 19 -6.68 -9.97 8.20
CA ALA A 19 -6.43 -10.79 9.37
C ALA A 19 -5.94 -12.19 8.93
N GLY A 20 -4.64 -12.45 9.05
CA GLY A 20 -4.05 -13.77 8.73
C GLY A 20 -2.64 -13.79 8.15
N GLY A 21 -2.02 -12.65 7.82
CA GLY A 21 -0.60 -12.62 7.43
C GLY A 21 -0.19 -11.35 6.67
N LEU A 22 1.11 -11.09 6.61
CA LEU A 22 1.69 -10.06 5.75
C LEU A 22 1.47 -10.48 4.28
N ARG A 23 0.47 -9.91 3.64
CA ARG A 23 0.23 -10.07 2.20
C ARG A 23 0.25 -8.68 1.59
N ASP A 24 1.37 -8.38 0.94
CA ASP A 24 1.62 -7.17 0.17
C ASP A 24 0.70 -7.21 -1.07
N ALA A 25 -0.44 -6.51 -1.01
CA ALA A 25 -1.57 -6.61 -1.93
C ALA A 25 -1.93 -5.24 -2.49
N ALA A 26 -2.34 -5.15 -3.75
CA ALA A 26 -2.59 -3.85 -4.41
C ALA A 26 -3.60 -3.05 -3.63
N SER A 27 -3.59 -1.72 -3.82
CA SER A 27 -4.77 -0.98 -3.40
C SER A 27 -5.97 -1.68 -4.05
N PRO A 28 -6.95 -2.15 -3.27
CA PRO A 28 -8.05 -2.90 -3.79
C PRO A 28 -8.84 -1.94 -4.66
N TYR A 29 -9.56 -2.55 -5.58
CA TYR A 29 -10.50 -1.80 -6.38
C TYR A 29 -11.41 -0.94 -5.50
N ALA A 30 -11.59 0.32 -5.87
CA ALA A 30 -12.57 1.20 -5.26
C ALA A 30 -13.31 1.98 -6.34
N HIS A 31 -14.62 2.16 -6.14
CA HIS A 31 -15.49 2.92 -7.04
C HIS A 31 -15.09 4.38 -7.12
N LYS A 32 -14.67 4.96 -5.99
CA LYS A 32 -14.19 6.35 -5.92
C LYS A 32 -12.76 6.36 -5.38
N VAL A 33 -11.85 6.98 -6.11
CA VAL A 33 -10.47 7.20 -5.65
C VAL A 33 -10.25 8.70 -5.49
N HIS A 34 -9.81 9.09 -4.30
CA HIS A 34 -9.53 10.47 -3.94
C HIS A 34 -8.02 10.66 -3.75
N PHE A 35 -7.40 11.37 -4.67
CA PHE A 35 -5.99 11.74 -4.60
C PHE A 35 -5.82 13.03 -3.81
N MET A 36 -5.18 12.95 -2.64
CA MET A 36 -4.85 14.11 -1.81
C MET A 36 -3.40 14.50 -2.04
N VAL A 37 -3.19 15.51 -2.87
CA VAL A 37 -1.86 15.97 -3.25
C VAL A 37 -1.43 17.11 -2.34
N HIS A 38 -0.39 16.88 -1.54
CA HIS A 38 0.20 17.84 -0.63
C HIS A 38 1.56 18.28 -1.18
N THR A 39 1.68 19.52 -1.65
CA THR A 39 2.96 20.10 -2.05
C THR A 39 3.61 20.76 -0.84
N LEU A 40 4.70 20.19 -0.37
CA LEU A 40 5.50 20.69 0.74
C LEU A 40 6.59 21.58 0.16
N GLN A 41 6.53 22.88 0.47
CA GLN A 41 7.45 23.88 -0.08
C GLN A 41 8.39 24.38 1.01
N ASP A 42 9.67 24.55 0.66
CA ASP A 42 10.61 25.32 1.47
C ASP A 42 10.73 26.73 0.87
N SER A 43 10.10 27.72 1.51
CA SER A 43 10.24 29.12 1.10
C SER A 43 11.38 29.87 1.81
N SER A 44 12.03 29.24 2.81
CA SER A 44 13.05 29.87 3.66
C SER A 44 14.32 30.27 2.90
N ARG A 45 14.60 29.59 1.79
CA ARG A 45 15.83 29.76 0.98
C ARG A 45 15.67 30.65 -0.25
N LYS A 46 14.48 31.23 -0.50
CA LYS A 46 14.19 32.12 -1.64
C LYS A 46 14.92 33.48 -1.60
N GLN A 47 15.90 33.65 -0.72
CA GLN A 47 16.58 34.91 -0.47
C GLN A 47 17.90 34.99 -1.27
N GLY A 48 17.79 34.91 -2.59
CA GLY A 48 18.92 35.08 -3.50
C GLY A 48 18.49 35.19 -4.95
N ASP A 49 19.17 36.07 -5.70
CA ASP A 49 19.04 36.24 -7.15
C ASP A 49 19.73 35.06 -7.88
N ARG A 50 19.23 33.84 -7.66
CA ARG A 50 19.79 32.61 -8.23
C ARG A 50 18.76 31.98 -9.17
N GLY A 51 19.19 31.85 -10.43
CA GLY A 51 18.71 30.96 -11.50
C GLY A 51 17.20 30.68 -11.57
N GLU A 52 16.59 30.95 -12.73
CA GLU A 52 15.21 30.51 -13.05
C GLU A 52 14.96 29.09 -12.54
N ARG A 53 14.16 28.98 -11.47
CA ARG A 53 13.71 27.71 -10.90
C ARG A 53 13.20 26.85 -12.06
N ALA A 54 13.62 25.59 -12.14
CA ALA A 54 12.98 24.64 -13.03
C ALA A 54 11.46 24.69 -12.76
N ALA A 55 10.66 24.68 -13.83
CA ALA A 55 9.23 24.90 -13.75
C ALA A 55 8.59 24.04 -12.63
N PRO A 56 7.65 24.59 -11.85
CA PRO A 56 7.01 23.85 -10.76
C PRO A 56 6.42 22.54 -11.27
N PHE A 57 6.35 21.52 -10.39
CA PHE A 57 5.76 20.23 -10.73
C PHE A 57 4.45 20.38 -11.52
N ASP A 58 4.44 19.80 -12.73
CA ASP A 58 3.32 19.90 -13.66
C ASP A 58 2.13 19.06 -13.17
N MET A 59 1.29 19.71 -12.36
CA MET A 59 0.10 19.12 -11.78
C MET A 59 -0.98 18.82 -12.83
N GLU A 60 -1.00 19.55 -13.95
CA GLU A 60 -2.01 19.39 -15.00
C GLU A 60 -1.76 18.11 -15.76
N THR A 61 -0.55 17.93 -16.28
CA THR A 61 -0.15 16.68 -16.95
C THR A 61 -0.23 15.50 -16.00
N PHE A 62 0.13 15.67 -14.73
CA PHE A 62 -0.02 14.61 -13.73
C PHE A 62 -1.48 14.16 -13.59
N ARG A 63 -2.42 15.10 -13.41
CA ARG A 63 -3.85 14.77 -13.29
C ARG A 63 -4.39 14.13 -14.55
N GLU A 64 -4.01 14.64 -15.72
CA GLU A 64 -4.42 14.08 -17.01
C GLU A 64 -3.99 12.62 -17.12
N GLN A 65 -2.70 12.33 -16.90
CA GLN A 65 -2.18 10.97 -17.01
C GLN A 65 -2.77 10.03 -15.96
N VAL A 66 -2.87 10.45 -14.69
CA VAL A 66 -3.48 9.61 -13.63
C VAL A 66 -4.95 9.33 -13.91
N SER A 67 -5.70 10.30 -14.47
CA SER A 67 -7.11 10.10 -14.81
C SER A 67 -7.33 9.02 -15.88
N ARG A 68 -6.35 8.78 -16.76
CA ARG A 68 -6.40 7.71 -17.78
C ARG A 68 -6.36 6.30 -17.19
N LEU A 69 -5.93 6.16 -15.93
CA LEU A 69 -5.88 4.88 -15.23
C LEU A 69 -7.26 4.41 -14.75
N ALA A 70 -8.26 5.29 -14.71
CA ALA A 70 -9.59 4.97 -14.21
C ALA A 70 -10.33 3.96 -15.11
N LEU A 71 -11.01 3.01 -14.48
CA LEU A 71 -11.99 2.15 -15.17
C LEU A 71 -13.25 2.95 -15.57
N PRO A 72 -14.05 2.50 -16.56
CA PRO A 72 -15.25 3.22 -17.00
C PRO A 72 -16.28 3.56 -15.92
N HIS A 73 -16.35 2.77 -14.84
CA HIS A 73 -17.28 2.96 -13.71
C HIS A 73 -16.58 3.44 -12.44
N GLN A 74 -15.35 3.93 -12.57
CA GLN A 74 -14.52 4.40 -11.47
C GLN A 74 -14.30 5.90 -11.61
N SER A 75 -14.48 6.64 -10.51
CA SER A 75 -14.28 8.09 -10.50
C SER A 75 -13.02 8.47 -9.75
N PHE A 76 -12.11 9.17 -10.43
CA PHE A 76 -10.91 9.75 -9.82
C PHE A 76 -11.16 11.22 -9.51
N THR A 77 -10.84 11.63 -8.29
CA THR A 77 -10.96 13.02 -7.82
C THR A 77 -9.65 13.48 -7.22
N PHE A 78 -9.34 14.76 -7.36
CA PHE A 78 -8.06 15.31 -6.91
C PHE A 78 -8.32 16.51 -5.99
N ALA A 79 -7.73 16.47 -4.81
CA ALA A 79 -7.57 17.63 -3.94
C ALA A 79 -6.09 18.00 -3.94
N ALA A 80 -5.77 19.27 -4.15
CA ALA A 80 -4.40 19.76 -4.04
C ALA A 80 -4.32 20.81 -2.94
N SER A 81 -3.29 20.72 -2.12
CA SER A 81 -2.97 21.70 -1.08
C SER A 81 -1.47 21.95 -1.07
N ALA A 82 -1.08 23.20 -0.81
CA ALA A 82 0.31 23.56 -0.58
C ALA A 82 0.50 23.83 0.91
N LEU A 83 1.57 23.29 1.48
CA LEU A 83 1.99 23.56 2.86
C LEU A 83 3.41 24.09 2.82
N ASP A 84 3.65 25.21 3.49
CA ASP A 84 4.99 25.73 3.70
C ASP A 84 5.61 25.07 4.93
N LEU A 85 6.87 24.64 4.81
CA LEU A 85 7.63 24.09 5.93
C LEU A 85 7.88 25.13 7.02
N LEU A 86 7.84 26.43 6.70
CA LEU A 86 7.89 27.49 7.71
C LEU A 86 6.68 27.50 8.64
N ASP A 87 5.51 27.13 8.14
CA ASP A 87 4.26 27.13 8.91
C ASP A 87 4.09 25.85 9.75
N ASP A 88 4.82 24.78 9.40
CA ASP A 88 4.76 23.48 10.08
C ASP A 88 6.14 23.03 10.60
N PRO A 89 6.55 23.47 11.80
CA PRO A 89 7.86 23.15 12.35
C PRO A 89 8.02 21.65 12.63
N ALA A 90 6.93 20.92 12.86
CA ALA A 90 7.00 19.47 13.08
C ALA A 90 7.39 18.75 11.79
N LEU A 91 6.84 19.16 10.65
CA LEU A 91 7.18 18.61 9.34
C LEU A 91 8.57 19.03 8.88
N ALA A 92 8.97 20.30 9.11
CA ALA A 92 10.32 20.77 8.84
C ALA A 92 11.36 19.98 9.66
N THR A 93 11.07 19.74 10.95
CA THR A 93 11.92 18.93 11.81
C THR A 93 12.00 17.50 11.29
N ALA A 94 10.87 16.88 10.94
CA ALA A 94 10.85 15.53 10.37
C ALA A 94 11.70 15.43 9.10
N LEU A 95 11.59 16.39 8.18
CA LEU A 95 12.41 16.41 6.97
C LEU A 95 13.91 16.53 7.31
N SER A 96 14.28 17.42 8.24
CA SER A 96 15.68 17.57 8.65
C SER A 96 16.25 16.31 9.32
N VAL A 97 15.45 15.64 10.17
CA VAL A 97 15.83 14.43 10.90
C VAL A 97 15.90 13.21 9.99
N THR A 98 15.14 13.19 8.90
CA THR A 98 15.11 12.06 7.94
C THR A 98 16.08 12.24 6.78
N THR A 99 16.58 13.46 6.57
CA THR A 99 17.64 13.73 5.59
C THR A 99 18.96 13.16 6.11
N ARG A 100 19.65 12.47 5.20
CA ARG A 100 20.92 11.79 5.40
C ARG A 100 21.89 12.29 4.34
N ALA A 101 23.16 12.29 4.70
CA ALA A 101 24.26 12.50 3.78
C ALA A 101 25.00 11.17 3.59
N GLY A 102 25.32 10.85 2.34
CA GLY A 102 26.13 9.70 1.98
C GLY A 102 27.16 10.09 0.93
N LEU A 103 28.15 9.22 0.70
CA LEU A 103 29.05 9.33 -0.44
C LEU A 103 28.44 8.56 -1.60
N ALA A 104 28.26 9.22 -2.75
CA ALA A 104 27.88 8.52 -3.97
C ALA A 104 29.14 7.85 -4.55
N GLU A 105 29.22 6.53 -4.48
CA GLU A 105 30.27 5.77 -5.18
C GLU A 105 29.98 5.79 -6.68
N LEU A 106 30.46 6.84 -7.35
CA LEU A 106 30.34 6.99 -8.79
C LEU A 106 31.64 6.55 -9.46
N PRO A 107 31.59 5.65 -10.45
CA PRO A 107 32.77 5.34 -11.26
C PRO A 107 33.31 6.63 -11.88
N THR A 108 34.63 6.85 -11.80
CA THR A 108 35.34 7.98 -12.44
C THR A 108 35.39 7.78 -13.96
N ALA A 109 34.22 7.79 -14.60
CA ALA A 109 34.08 7.71 -16.05
C ALA A 109 33.54 9.05 -16.57
N ALA A 110 34.05 9.47 -17.73
CA ALA A 110 33.58 10.69 -18.39
C ALA A 110 32.11 10.51 -18.78
N THR A 111 31.25 11.48 -18.45
CA THR A 111 29.89 11.51 -19.01
C THR A 111 29.98 11.78 -20.52
N PRO A 112 28.96 11.42 -21.33
CA PRO A 112 28.89 11.78 -22.76
C PRO A 112 29.00 13.29 -22.99
N SER A 113 28.66 14.10 -21.97
CA SER A 113 28.79 15.56 -21.97
C SER A 113 30.21 16.08 -21.75
N GLY A 114 31.21 15.20 -21.55
CA GLY A 114 32.60 15.57 -21.28
C GLY A 114 32.86 16.07 -19.86
N ARG A 115 31.85 16.09 -18.97
CA ARG A 115 32.02 16.45 -17.56
C ARG A 115 32.54 15.25 -16.77
N SER A 116 33.66 15.44 -16.09
CA SER A 116 34.13 14.55 -15.02
C SER A 116 33.27 14.80 -13.78
N HIS A 117 32.62 13.76 -13.26
CA HIS A 117 31.96 13.85 -11.96
C HIS A 117 33.05 13.81 -10.87
N ASP A 118 32.95 14.71 -9.90
CA ASP A 118 33.85 14.70 -8.74
C ASP A 118 33.54 13.43 -7.92
N PRO A 119 34.51 12.54 -7.67
CA PRO A 119 34.27 11.28 -6.97
C PRO A 119 33.79 11.47 -5.52
N ASP A 120 33.96 12.66 -4.94
CA ASP A 120 33.63 12.96 -3.54
C ASP A 120 32.35 13.80 -3.36
N VAL A 121 31.43 13.78 -4.34
CA VAL A 121 30.13 14.49 -4.21
C VAL A 121 29.28 13.79 -3.14
N GLU A 122 29.17 14.43 -1.98
CA GLU A 122 28.19 14.09 -0.96
C GLU A 122 26.76 14.10 -1.58
N ALA A 123 26.08 12.96 -1.52
CA ALA A 123 24.70 12.82 -1.96
C ALA A 123 23.78 12.98 -0.76
N LEU A 124 22.75 13.81 -0.91
CA LEU A 124 21.70 13.94 0.08
C LEU A 124 20.56 12.99 -0.28
N PHE A 125 20.05 12.28 0.72
CA PHE A 125 18.87 11.46 0.55
C PHE A 125 17.97 11.48 1.78
N ILE A 126 16.68 11.24 1.58
CA ILE A 126 15.68 11.11 2.63
C ILE A 126 15.39 9.63 2.84
N ASP A 127 15.38 9.19 4.11
CA ASP A 127 14.76 7.92 4.47
C ASP A 127 13.23 8.02 4.35
N SER A 128 12.69 7.35 3.32
CA SER A 128 11.27 7.42 3.01
C SER A 128 10.37 6.78 4.07
N HIS A 129 10.83 5.72 4.76
CA HIS A 129 10.04 5.03 5.78
C HIS A 129 9.97 5.85 7.07
N GLU A 130 11.09 6.44 7.46
CA GLU A 130 11.14 7.31 8.64
C GLU A 130 10.30 8.58 8.40
N LEU A 131 10.42 9.21 7.22
CA LEU A 131 9.58 10.35 6.85
C LEU A 131 8.09 9.99 6.84
N ALA A 132 7.72 8.85 6.27
CA ALA A 132 6.33 8.40 6.27
C ALA A 132 5.79 8.17 7.68
N ALA A 133 6.60 7.65 8.61
CA ALA A 133 6.19 7.51 10.01
C ALA A 133 5.87 8.87 10.67
N HIS A 134 6.64 9.91 10.36
CA HIS A 134 6.35 11.28 10.82
C HIS A 134 5.08 11.85 10.19
N ILE A 135 4.91 11.69 8.87
CA ILE A 135 3.72 12.14 8.14
C ILE A 135 2.46 11.45 8.67
N ARG A 136 2.48 10.13 8.89
CA ARG A 136 1.36 9.37 9.46
C ARG A 136 0.89 9.95 10.78
N ARG A 137 1.82 10.29 11.68
CA ARG A 137 1.51 10.92 12.97
C ARG A 137 0.93 12.33 12.78
N ARG A 138 1.49 13.12 11.88
CA ARG A 138 1.09 14.52 11.64
C ARG A 138 -0.29 14.66 11.00
N PHE A 139 -0.63 13.78 10.07
CA PHE A 139 -1.92 13.78 9.37
C PHE A 139 -2.94 12.85 10.03
N ASN A 140 -2.57 12.20 11.15
CA ASN A 140 -3.38 11.21 11.85
C ASN A 140 -3.93 10.14 10.90
N MET A 141 -3.06 9.64 10.01
CA MET A 141 -3.37 8.60 9.04
C MET A 141 -3.58 7.31 9.81
N ALA A 142 -4.83 7.01 10.14
CA ALA A 142 -5.17 5.76 10.81
C ALA A 142 -5.09 4.62 9.79
N PRO A 143 -4.54 3.44 10.17
CA PRO A 143 -4.72 2.25 9.36
C PRO A 143 -6.22 1.99 9.21
N ARG A 144 -6.67 1.83 7.97
CA ARG A 144 -8.08 1.66 7.64
C ARG A 144 -8.66 0.49 8.44
N ARG A 145 -9.68 0.75 9.24
CA ARG A 145 -10.41 -0.30 9.99
C ARG A 145 -11.30 -1.09 9.03
N ASP A 146 -11.26 -2.41 9.12
CA ASP A 146 -12.11 -3.38 8.38
C ASP A 146 -13.63 -3.30 8.67
N GLY A 147 -14.13 -2.15 9.16
CA GLY A 147 -15.53 -1.96 9.56
C GLY A 147 -16.37 -1.11 8.61
N ALA A 148 -15.85 -0.71 7.44
CA ALA A 148 -16.64 0.02 6.46
C ALA A 148 -17.69 -0.92 5.83
N MET A 149 -18.96 -0.48 5.77
CA MET A 149 -20.07 -1.27 5.18
C MET A 149 -19.83 -1.67 3.71
N ASP A 150 -18.96 -0.95 3.00
CA ASP A 150 -18.53 -1.27 1.64
C ASP A 150 -17.02 -1.10 1.52
N ALA A 151 -16.30 -2.21 1.35
CA ALA A 151 -14.85 -2.23 1.21
C ALA A 151 -14.38 -1.48 -0.06
N HIS A 152 -15.22 -1.37 -1.07
CA HIS A 152 -14.87 -0.76 -2.36
C HIS A 152 -15.45 0.65 -2.56
N ALA A 153 -16.05 1.27 -1.54
CA ALA A 153 -16.70 2.58 -1.71
C ALA A 153 -15.72 3.70 -2.07
N THR A 154 -14.69 3.88 -1.24
CA THR A 154 -13.73 4.99 -1.34
C THR A 154 -12.32 4.53 -1.00
N LEU A 155 -11.35 4.95 -1.81
CA LEU A 155 -9.91 4.83 -1.57
C LEU A 155 -9.30 6.23 -1.53
N GLU A 156 -8.56 6.53 -0.46
CA GLU A 156 -7.80 7.77 -0.33
C GLU A 156 -6.33 7.49 -0.65
N VAL A 157 -5.76 8.26 -1.57
CA VAL A 157 -4.36 8.13 -2.01
C VAL A 157 -3.64 9.44 -1.72
N PRO A 158 -2.97 9.55 -0.57
CA PRO A 158 -2.18 10.73 -0.23
C PRO A 158 -0.85 10.74 -1.01
N ILE A 159 -0.54 11.88 -1.61
CA ILE A 159 0.65 12.09 -2.42
C ILE A 159 1.38 13.32 -1.87
N PHE A 160 2.60 13.14 -1.37
CA PHE A 160 3.42 14.22 -0.84
C PHE A 160 4.52 14.58 -1.85
N ILE A 161 4.50 15.81 -2.33
CA ILE A 161 5.49 16.36 -3.27
C ILE A 161 6.38 17.33 -2.50
N LEU A 162 7.63 16.95 -2.30
CA LEU A 162 8.66 17.72 -1.62
C LEU A 162 9.33 18.65 -2.64
N SER A 163 8.87 19.90 -2.70
CA SER A 163 9.44 20.94 -3.58
C SER A 163 10.41 21.79 -2.78
N LEU A 164 11.61 21.23 -2.62
CA LEU A 164 12.68 21.77 -1.79
C LEU A 164 13.66 22.55 -2.65
N ASP A 165 14.02 23.74 -2.18
CA ASP A 165 14.99 24.59 -2.85
C ASP A 165 16.40 24.24 -2.34
N SER A 166 17.01 23.24 -2.98
CA SER A 166 18.36 22.78 -2.66
C SER A 166 19.29 22.87 -3.86
N ASP A 167 20.49 23.42 -3.63
CA ASP A 167 21.57 23.48 -4.62
C ASP A 167 22.06 22.08 -5.04
N ARG A 168 21.73 21.05 -4.25
CA ARG A 168 22.07 19.65 -4.48
C ARG A 168 20.81 18.83 -4.70
N PRO A 169 20.83 17.80 -5.55
CA PRO A 169 19.69 16.92 -5.73
C PRO A 169 19.46 16.11 -4.45
N LEU A 170 18.18 15.86 -4.18
CA LEU A 170 17.74 15.07 -3.05
C LEU A 170 17.00 13.84 -3.56
N LEU A 171 17.40 12.66 -3.09
CA LEU A 171 16.77 11.40 -3.48
C LEU A 171 16.04 10.77 -2.30
N LEU A 172 15.06 9.93 -2.56
CA LEU A 172 14.49 9.00 -1.60
C LEU A 172 15.33 7.72 -1.60
N ASP A 173 15.78 7.30 -0.43
CA ASP A 173 16.55 6.07 -0.20
C ASP A 173 17.72 5.93 -1.19
N SER A 174 18.45 7.05 -1.38
CA SER A 174 19.63 7.18 -2.24
C SER A 174 19.41 7.02 -3.75
N HIS A 175 18.25 6.52 -4.21
CA HIS A 175 18.10 6.10 -5.61
C HIS A 175 16.78 6.51 -6.26
N HIS A 176 15.79 7.04 -5.55
CA HIS A 176 14.45 7.25 -6.10
C HIS A 176 14.04 8.72 -6.07
N ASN A 177 13.49 9.27 -7.16
CA ASN A 177 12.81 10.58 -7.06
C ASN A 177 11.39 10.46 -6.52
N ALA A 178 10.78 9.29 -6.67
CA ALA A 178 9.48 9.01 -6.10
C ALA A 178 9.43 7.57 -5.63
N ARG A 179 8.75 7.34 -4.52
CA ARG A 179 8.57 6.02 -3.94
C ARG A 179 7.12 5.82 -3.56
N SER A 180 6.60 4.67 -3.96
CA SER A 180 5.32 4.17 -3.49
C SER A 180 5.53 3.46 -2.17
N LEU A 181 4.80 3.89 -1.14
CA LEU A 181 4.73 3.23 0.16
C LEU A 181 3.37 2.54 0.32
N GLU A 182 3.10 2.03 1.53
CA GLU A 182 1.89 1.27 1.85
C GLU A 182 0.61 2.10 1.75
N ASP A 183 0.67 3.30 2.28
CA ASP A 183 -0.47 4.16 2.51
C ASP A 183 -0.30 5.53 1.83
N MET A 184 0.83 5.78 1.17
CA MET A 184 1.13 7.06 0.53
C MET A 184 2.14 6.95 -0.61
N VAL A 185 2.22 8.02 -1.41
CA VAL A 185 3.25 8.22 -2.43
C VAL A 185 4.10 9.42 -2.04
N LEU A 186 5.42 9.25 -2.02
CA LEU A 186 6.37 10.34 -1.80
C LEU A 186 7.06 10.70 -3.12
N VAL A 187 7.19 11.99 -3.39
CA VAL A 187 7.84 12.54 -4.59
C VAL A 187 8.77 13.65 -4.15
N VAL A 188 9.99 13.65 -4.66
CA VAL A 188 10.95 14.75 -4.53
C VAL A 188 11.00 15.50 -5.85
N ASP A 189 10.67 16.78 -5.79
CA ASP A 189 10.74 17.72 -6.88
C ASP A 189 12.10 18.44 -6.81
N ASN A 190 13.08 17.85 -7.48
CA ASN A 190 14.45 18.35 -7.52
C ASN A 190 14.54 19.55 -8.47
N ALA A 191 14.76 20.75 -7.92
CA ALA A 191 15.00 21.96 -8.68
C ALA A 191 16.43 22.07 -9.25
N ALA A 192 17.35 21.19 -8.82
CA ALA A 192 18.73 21.17 -9.25
C ALA A 192 18.82 20.91 -10.77
N SER A 193 19.07 21.98 -11.53
CA SER A 193 19.04 22.05 -13.00
C SER A 193 20.16 21.25 -13.72
N GLN A 194 20.97 20.49 -12.99
CA GLN A 194 22.19 19.88 -13.53
C GLN A 194 22.41 18.40 -13.21
N ASP A 195 21.56 17.73 -12.43
CA ASP A 195 21.86 16.35 -12.04
C ASP A 195 21.22 15.33 -12.97
N GLU A 196 21.96 15.06 -14.03
CA GLU A 196 22.05 13.72 -14.58
C GLU A 196 22.69 12.79 -13.53
N HIS A 197 21.95 12.41 -12.48
CA HIS A 197 22.47 11.45 -11.52
C HIS A 197 22.93 10.20 -12.27
N PRO A 198 24.20 9.80 -12.13
CA PRO A 198 24.68 8.68 -12.92
C PRO A 198 23.97 7.43 -12.44
N THR A 199 23.45 6.66 -13.37
CA THR A 199 22.66 5.47 -13.06
C THR A 199 23.53 4.31 -12.54
N GLY A 200 24.83 4.53 -12.35
CA GLY A 200 25.84 3.48 -12.23
C GLY A 200 26.00 2.65 -13.51
N PHE A 201 25.29 2.97 -14.60
CA PHE A 201 25.40 2.27 -15.88
C PHE A 201 26.40 2.98 -16.77
N MET A 202 27.21 2.19 -17.47
CA MET A 202 28.15 2.69 -18.46
C MET A 202 27.79 2.15 -19.84
N CYS A 203 27.68 3.05 -20.82
CA CYS A 203 27.56 2.72 -22.24
C CYS A 203 28.84 3.18 -22.95
N GLU A 204 29.57 2.24 -23.55
CA GLU A 204 30.83 2.53 -24.27
C GLU A 204 31.87 3.32 -23.44
N GLY A 205 31.91 3.08 -22.12
CA GLY A 205 32.82 3.78 -21.22
C GLY A 205 32.30 5.13 -20.69
N SER A 206 31.10 5.54 -21.08
CA SER A 206 30.45 6.76 -20.61
C SER A 206 29.32 6.45 -19.64
N LEU A 207 29.20 7.23 -18.55
CA LEU A 207 28.09 7.07 -17.60
C LEU A 207 26.77 7.49 -18.26
N LEU A 208 25.77 6.63 -18.22
CA LEU A 208 24.44 6.98 -18.66
C LEU A 208 23.80 7.90 -17.62
N SER A 209 23.29 9.01 -18.11
CA SER A 209 22.55 9.95 -17.29
C SER A 209 21.11 9.51 -17.06
N ARG A 210 20.63 9.70 -15.85
CA ARG A 210 19.20 9.58 -15.57
C ARG A 210 18.51 10.94 -15.76
N PRO A 211 17.45 11.04 -16.58
CA PRO A 211 16.60 12.22 -16.53
C PRO A 211 15.82 12.24 -15.21
N LEU A 212 16.16 13.17 -14.30
CA LEU A 212 15.42 13.43 -13.05
C LEU A 212 14.11 14.17 -13.36
N SER A 213 13.15 13.52 -14.01
CA SER A 213 11.81 14.07 -14.18
C SER A 213 10.93 13.70 -12.97
N PRO A 214 10.57 14.64 -12.09
CA PRO A 214 9.75 14.34 -10.92
C PRO A 214 8.35 13.87 -11.32
N LEU A 215 7.75 14.49 -12.34
CA LEU A 215 6.47 14.07 -12.94
C LEU A 215 6.49 12.60 -13.33
N ARG A 216 7.52 12.18 -14.07
CA ARG A 216 7.64 10.81 -14.56
C ARG A 216 7.73 9.80 -13.41
N HIS A 217 8.55 10.09 -12.41
CA HIS A 217 8.71 9.20 -11.27
C HIS A 217 7.45 9.17 -10.40
N ALA A 218 6.76 10.30 -10.23
CA ALA A 218 5.47 10.36 -9.56
C ALA A 218 4.43 9.48 -10.26
N LEU A 219 4.34 9.53 -11.59
CA LEU A 219 3.45 8.66 -12.37
C LEU A 219 3.82 7.17 -12.22
N ALA A 220 5.11 6.83 -12.23
CA ALA A 220 5.55 5.46 -11.96
C ALA A 220 5.14 5.00 -10.54
N ALA A 221 5.36 5.84 -9.53
CA ALA A 221 5.03 5.52 -8.14
C ALA A 221 3.53 5.39 -7.91
N VAL A 222 2.69 6.24 -8.53
CA VAL A 222 1.22 6.11 -8.46
C VAL A 222 0.74 4.80 -9.10
N LEU A 223 1.29 4.43 -10.25
CA LEU A 223 0.92 3.19 -10.91
C LEU A 223 1.33 1.96 -10.07
N GLN A 224 2.50 2.02 -9.42
CA GLN A 224 2.94 1.00 -8.47
C GLN A 224 2.06 0.97 -7.22
N HIS A 225 1.64 2.12 -6.69
CA HIS A 225 0.76 2.22 -5.53
C HIS A 225 -0.61 1.61 -5.80
N LEU A 226 -1.21 1.97 -6.94
CA LEU A 226 -2.56 1.53 -7.29
C LEU A 226 -2.61 0.05 -7.65
N GLY A 227 -1.66 -0.41 -8.49
CA GLY A 227 -1.75 -1.73 -9.13
C GLY A 227 -0.56 -2.64 -8.94
N GLY A 228 0.53 -2.21 -8.29
CA GLY A 228 1.77 -3.00 -8.20
C GLY A 228 2.44 -3.26 -9.54
N VAL A 229 2.17 -2.42 -10.54
CA VAL A 229 2.81 -2.55 -11.85
C VAL A 229 4.27 -2.11 -11.70
N LEU A 230 5.17 -3.04 -11.99
CA LEU A 230 6.61 -2.78 -11.93
C LEU A 230 7.15 -2.28 -13.26
N PRO A 231 8.32 -1.62 -13.23
CA PRO A 231 9.11 -1.39 -14.43
C PRO A 231 9.35 -2.67 -15.23
N PRO A 232 9.26 -2.62 -16.58
CA PRO A 232 9.32 -3.80 -17.44
C PRO A 232 10.67 -4.52 -17.43
N HIS A 233 11.75 -3.85 -16.99
CA HIS A 233 13.05 -4.47 -16.81
C HIS A 233 13.18 -5.26 -15.50
N LEU A 234 12.23 -5.16 -14.58
CA LEU A 234 12.21 -5.94 -13.36
C LEU A 234 11.38 -7.21 -13.59
N GLY A 235 12.03 -8.35 -13.43
CA GLY A 235 11.39 -9.66 -13.43
C GLY A 235 11.69 -10.41 -12.14
N TYR A 236 10.87 -11.41 -11.80
CA TYR A 236 11.16 -12.33 -10.72
C TYR A 236 11.58 -13.69 -11.27
N ASN A 237 12.73 -14.19 -10.85
CA ASN A 237 13.18 -15.54 -11.20
C ASN A 237 12.80 -16.52 -10.07
N PRO A 238 11.76 -17.34 -10.24
CA PRO A 238 11.30 -18.25 -9.19
C PRO A 238 12.30 -19.37 -8.89
N GLY A 239 13.14 -19.75 -9.86
CA GLY A 239 14.16 -20.79 -9.66
C GLY A 239 15.33 -20.33 -8.80
N ARG A 240 15.59 -19.02 -8.75
CA ARG A 240 16.66 -18.42 -7.91
C ARG A 240 16.13 -17.67 -6.69
N GLY A 241 14.83 -17.38 -6.63
CA GLY A 241 14.24 -16.56 -5.57
C GLY A 241 14.74 -15.11 -5.58
N LEU A 242 15.19 -14.61 -6.74
CA LEU A 242 15.81 -13.29 -6.89
C LEU A 242 15.12 -12.47 -7.96
N VAL A 243 15.16 -11.14 -7.79
CA VAL A 243 14.77 -10.17 -8.83
C VAL A 243 15.84 -10.18 -9.92
N ALA A 244 15.41 -10.44 -11.14
CA ALA A 244 16.24 -10.33 -12.34
C ALA A 244 16.02 -8.96 -12.98
N HIS A 245 17.11 -8.34 -13.42
CA HIS A 245 17.07 -7.07 -14.14
C HIS A 245 17.41 -7.34 -15.61
N ASP A 246 16.49 -7.05 -16.51
CA ASP A 246 16.69 -7.11 -17.95
C ASP A 246 16.38 -5.75 -18.57
N TRP A 247 17.41 -4.90 -18.59
CA TRP A 247 17.33 -3.51 -19.04
C TRP A 247 16.95 -3.38 -20.52
N LEU A 248 17.03 -4.45 -21.31
CA LEU A 248 16.57 -4.47 -22.71
C LEU A 248 15.07 -4.16 -22.80
N TRP A 249 14.29 -4.54 -21.78
CA TRP A 249 12.86 -4.24 -21.70
C TRP A 249 12.56 -2.85 -21.12
N SER A 250 13.57 -2.10 -20.68
CA SER A 250 13.42 -0.75 -20.16
C SER A 250 13.32 0.31 -21.26
N VAL A 251 12.54 0.04 -22.31
CA VAL A 251 12.44 0.84 -23.54
C VAL A 251 11.02 1.38 -23.76
N GLY A 252 10.90 2.42 -24.59
CA GLY A 252 9.62 2.99 -25.00
C GLY A 252 9.21 4.23 -24.21
N ALA A 253 8.37 5.09 -24.79
CA ALA A 253 8.03 6.40 -24.22
C ALA A 253 6.96 6.30 -23.10
N HIS A 254 7.35 5.83 -21.91
CA HIS A 254 6.45 5.71 -20.76
C HIS A 254 7.15 5.91 -19.39
N PRO A 255 6.41 6.22 -18.31
CA PRO A 255 6.99 6.56 -17.01
C PRO A 255 7.94 5.51 -16.42
N LEU A 256 7.62 4.24 -16.62
CA LEU A 256 8.41 3.12 -16.11
C LEU A 256 9.72 2.82 -16.88
N SER A 257 9.96 3.44 -18.05
CA SER A 257 11.10 3.09 -18.91
C SER A 257 12.34 3.92 -18.59
N TRP A 258 13.31 3.33 -17.90
CA TRP A 258 14.56 3.98 -17.52
C TRP A 258 15.36 4.62 -18.67
N THR A 259 15.26 4.10 -19.91
CA THR A 259 16.08 4.58 -21.05
C THR A 259 15.39 5.65 -21.91
N SER A 260 14.19 6.10 -21.56
CA SER A 260 13.43 7.09 -22.32
C SER A 260 12.93 8.22 -21.42
N THR A 261 12.44 9.33 -21.98
CA THR A 261 11.93 10.49 -21.23
C THR A 261 10.39 10.58 -21.21
N GLY A 262 9.70 9.55 -21.70
CA GLY A 262 8.24 9.59 -21.87
C GLY A 262 7.47 9.64 -20.54
N THR A 263 6.43 10.46 -20.49
CA THR A 263 5.56 10.66 -19.31
C THR A 263 4.17 10.07 -19.48
N ALA A 264 3.80 9.59 -20.67
CA ALA A 264 2.46 9.07 -20.93
C ALA A 264 2.32 7.59 -20.57
N TYR A 265 1.21 7.22 -19.92
CA TYR A 265 0.88 5.79 -19.77
C TYR A 265 0.51 5.18 -21.13
N SER A 266 1.01 3.97 -21.36
CA SER A 266 0.61 3.12 -22.49
C SER A 266 -0.62 2.30 -22.10
N GLN A 267 -1.35 1.79 -23.09
CA GLN A 267 -2.50 0.91 -22.84
C GLN A 267 -2.10 -0.34 -22.06
N LEU A 268 -0.90 -0.88 -22.29
CA LEU A 268 -0.37 -2.02 -21.55
C LEU A 268 -0.29 -1.75 -20.04
N HIS A 269 0.10 -0.55 -19.62
CA HIS A 269 0.15 -0.19 -18.20
C HIS A 269 -1.24 -0.05 -17.57
N ILE A 270 -2.17 0.53 -18.32
CA ILE A 270 -3.57 0.68 -17.91
C ILE A 270 -4.20 -0.71 -17.73
N ASP A 271 -4.02 -1.58 -18.72
CA ASP A 271 -4.52 -2.96 -18.69
C ASP A 271 -3.87 -3.78 -17.57
N ALA A 272 -2.57 -3.59 -17.32
CA ALA A 272 -1.87 -4.26 -16.22
C ALA A 272 -2.40 -3.85 -14.84
N LEU A 273 -2.68 -2.55 -14.64
CA LEU A 273 -3.34 -2.05 -13.44
C LEU A 273 -4.73 -2.68 -13.28
N HIS A 274 -5.57 -2.62 -14.32
CA HIS A 274 -6.93 -3.14 -14.27
C HIS A 274 -6.97 -4.64 -14.01
N ARG A 275 -6.03 -5.39 -14.59
CA ARG A 275 -5.84 -6.81 -14.34
C ARG A 275 -5.43 -7.08 -12.90
N SER A 276 -4.61 -6.21 -12.31
CA SER A 276 -4.18 -6.32 -10.91
C SER A 276 -5.39 -6.28 -9.96
N TYR A 277 -6.32 -5.34 -10.16
CA TYR A 277 -7.56 -5.27 -9.36
C TYR A 277 -8.37 -6.57 -9.38
N ILE A 278 -8.49 -7.19 -10.55
CA ILE A 278 -9.26 -8.44 -10.71
C ILE A 278 -8.53 -9.60 -10.03
N PHE A 279 -7.20 -9.65 -10.16
CA PHE A 279 -6.40 -10.70 -9.53
C PHE A 279 -6.34 -10.59 -8.01
N ASP A 280 -6.31 -9.38 -7.49
CA ASP A 280 -6.34 -9.15 -6.04
C ASP A 280 -7.65 -9.67 -5.44
N ALA A 281 -8.78 -9.27 -6.02
CA ALA A 281 -10.09 -9.76 -5.61
C ALA A 281 -10.24 -11.27 -5.81
N LEU A 282 -9.67 -11.83 -6.89
CA LEU A 282 -9.71 -13.26 -7.15
C LEU A 282 -8.91 -14.03 -6.10
N ASP A 283 -7.66 -13.63 -5.83
CA ASP A 283 -6.80 -14.29 -4.84
C ASP A 283 -7.45 -14.22 -3.45
N ARG A 284 -7.99 -13.05 -3.05
CA ARG A 284 -8.74 -12.90 -1.79
C ARG A 284 -9.93 -13.86 -1.71
N SER A 285 -10.77 -13.89 -2.74
CA SER A 285 -11.94 -14.77 -2.75
C SER A 285 -11.57 -16.26 -2.75
N ILE A 286 -10.44 -16.63 -3.35
CA ILE A 286 -9.90 -17.99 -3.31
C ILE A 286 -9.39 -18.32 -1.92
N ASP A 287 -8.73 -17.38 -1.23
CA ASP A 287 -8.28 -17.58 0.15
C ASP A 287 -9.46 -17.84 1.10
N ASP A 288 -10.53 -17.06 1.00
CA ASP A 288 -11.74 -17.26 1.81
C ASP A 288 -12.36 -18.65 1.58
N VAL A 289 -12.44 -19.07 0.31
CA VAL A 289 -12.92 -20.41 -0.04
C VAL A 289 -11.97 -21.49 0.47
N ASN A 290 -10.66 -21.34 0.31
CA ASN A 290 -9.68 -22.29 0.81
C ASN A 290 -9.74 -22.39 2.34
N ALA A 291 -9.91 -21.27 3.04
CA ALA A 291 -10.10 -21.25 4.49
C ALA A 291 -11.36 -22.04 4.89
N GLY A 292 -12.48 -21.85 4.18
CA GLY A 292 -13.71 -22.61 4.40
C GLY A 292 -13.55 -24.12 4.14
N VAL A 293 -12.83 -24.49 3.08
CA VAL A 293 -12.50 -25.89 2.77
C VAL A 293 -11.59 -26.48 3.85
N SER A 294 -10.56 -25.76 4.28
CA SER A 294 -9.64 -26.20 5.32
C SER A 294 -10.34 -26.44 6.66
N LEU A 295 -11.36 -25.63 7.02
CA LEU A 295 -12.16 -25.86 8.23
C LEU A 295 -12.86 -27.22 8.24
N LEU A 296 -13.30 -27.70 7.07
CA LEU A 296 -14.04 -28.95 6.93
C LEU A 296 -13.17 -30.12 6.46
N ALA A 297 -11.91 -29.87 6.11
CA ALA A 297 -11.01 -30.88 5.54
C ALA A 297 -10.60 -31.96 6.55
N ASP A 298 -10.51 -31.59 7.83
CA ASP A 298 -10.12 -32.49 8.92
C ASP A 298 -11.28 -33.36 9.44
N GLU A 299 -12.47 -33.19 8.86
CA GLU A 299 -13.68 -33.90 9.29
C GLU A 299 -13.68 -35.37 8.83
N LYS A 300 -13.73 -36.27 9.82
CA LYS A 300 -13.83 -37.71 9.57
C LYS A 300 -15.29 -38.12 9.47
N PRO A 301 -15.68 -38.89 8.45
CA PRO A 301 -17.03 -39.45 8.38
C PRO A 301 -17.22 -40.48 9.50
N ASP A 302 -18.09 -40.14 10.45
CA ASP A 302 -18.53 -41.00 11.56
C ASP A 302 -20.07 -41.04 11.59
N GLU A 303 -20.66 -42.04 12.23
CA GLU A 303 -22.12 -42.22 12.31
C GLU A 303 -22.80 -41.01 12.98
N LEU A 304 -22.18 -40.44 14.01
CA LEU A 304 -22.67 -39.24 14.71
C LEU A 304 -22.58 -38.00 13.82
N SER A 305 -21.49 -37.82 13.09
CA SER A 305 -21.32 -36.73 12.13
C SER A 305 -22.31 -36.84 10.98
N HIS A 306 -22.54 -38.06 10.46
CA HIS A 306 -23.54 -38.32 9.43
C HIS A 306 -24.95 -37.98 9.91
N ALA A 307 -25.35 -38.39 11.12
CA ALA A 307 -26.66 -38.05 11.67
C ALA A 307 -26.86 -36.53 11.83
N ARG A 308 -25.82 -35.80 12.24
CA ARG A 308 -25.84 -34.32 12.34
C ARG A 308 -25.95 -33.66 10.98
N VAL A 309 -25.18 -34.11 9.99
CA VAL A 309 -25.25 -33.60 8.61
C VAL A 309 -26.62 -33.85 7.99
N VAL A 310 -27.22 -35.03 8.18
CA VAL A 310 -28.56 -35.34 7.66
C VAL A 310 -29.61 -34.41 8.28
N ARG A 311 -29.49 -34.11 9.58
CA ARG A 311 -30.38 -33.17 10.27
C ARG A 311 -30.22 -31.72 9.79
N HIS A 312 -29.01 -31.31 9.42
CA HIS A 312 -28.68 -29.95 8.97
C HIS A 312 -28.34 -29.87 7.48
N ARG A 313 -28.91 -30.77 6.67
CA ARG A 313 -28.61 -30.93 5.23
C ARG A 313 -28.71 -29.61 4.44
N GLU A 314 -29.65 -28.76 4.79
CA GLU A 314 -29.88 -27.47 4.12
C GLU A 314 -28.67 -26.54 4.18
N GLN A 315 -27.92 -26.53 5.30
CA GLN A 315 -26.72 -25.69 5.47
C GLN A 315 -25.59 -26.16 4.56
N LEU A 316 -25.38 -27.48 4.44
CA LEU A 316 -24.38 -28.05 3.54
C LEU A 316 -24.74 -27.80 2.06
N LEU A 317 -26.01 -27.98 1.69
CA LEU A 317 -26.47 -27.65 0.33
C LEU A 317 -26.31 -26.17 0.00
N THR A 318 -26.53 -25.29 0.98
CA THR A 318 -26.31 -23.85 0.84
C THR A 318 -24.83 -23.54 0.61
N ALA A 319 -23.92 -24.14 1.39
CA ALA A 319 -22.48 -23.99 1.18
C ALA A 319 -22.04 -24.46 -0.22
N LEU A 320 -22.50 -25.63 -0.67
CA LEU A 320 -22.21 -26.13 -2.02
C LEU A 320 -22.74 -25.20 -3.13
N LYS A 321 -23.94 -24.64 -2.95
CA LYS A 321 -24.50 -23.66 -3.88
C LYS A 321 -23.65 -22.40 -3.93
N LEU A 322 -23.24 -21.87 -2.78
CA LEU A 322 -22.37 -20.69 -2.67
C LEU A 322 -21.00 -20.92 -3.31
N TYR A 323 -20.40 -22.10 -3.11
CA TYR A 323 -19.16 -22.49 -3.81
C TYR A 323 -19.34 -22.50 -5.34
N SER A 324 -20.42 -23.12 -5.82
CA SER A 324 -20.70 -23.17 -7.27
C SER A 324 -20.91 -21.77 -7.86
N GLN A 325 -21.54 -20.86 -7.09
CA GLN A 325 -21.75 -19.47 -7.45
C GLN A 325 -20.41 -18.72 -7.51
N ALA A 326 -19.58 -18.84 -6.48
CA ALA A 326 -18.24 -18.23 -6.42
C ALA A 326 -17.40 -18.65 -7.64
N ALA A 327 -17.33 -19.97 -7.92
CA ALA A 327 -16.61 -20.51 -9.06
C ALA A 327 -17.17 -20.04 -10.42
N ALA A 328 -18.49 -19.87 -10.54
CA ALA A 328 -19.10 -19.31 -11.75
C ALA A 328 -18.73 -17.83 -11.95
N THR A 329 -18.75 -17.03 -10.88
CA THR A 329 -18.28 -15.62 -10.93
C THR A 329 -16.80 -15.53 -11.28
N TRP A 330 -15.95 -16.40 -10.76
CA TRP A 330 -14.52 -16.45 -11.13
C TRP A 330 -14.33 -16.67 -12.62
N ARG A 331 -15.02 -17.67 -13.18
CA ARG A 331 -14.94 -17.95 -14.63
C ARG A 331 -15.44 -16.78 -15.46
N GLY A 332 -16.53 -16.13 -15.06
CA GLY A 332 -17.04 -14.94 -15.75
C GLY A 332 -16.07 -13.76 -15.71
N ALA A 333 -15.49 -13.46 -14.53
CA ALA A 333 -14.52 -12.38 -14.37
C ALA A 333 -13.25 -12.62 -15.22
N VAL A 334 -12.74 -13.86 -15.23
CA VAL A 334 -11.59 -14.26 -16.07
C VAL A 334 -11.92 -14.20 -17.56
N ALA A 335 -13.13 -14.59 -17.97
CA ALA A 335 -13.57 -14.49 -19.36
C ALA A 335 -13.57 -13.03 -19.84
N HIS A 336 -14.19 -12.11 -19.08
CA HIS A 336 -14.14 -10.68 -19.41
C HIS A 336 -12.71 -10.12 -19.40
N ALA A 337 -11.88 -10.49 -18.41
CA ALA A 337 -10.49 -10.06 -18.36
C ALA A 337 -9.67 -10.57 -19.57
N SER A 338 -9.93 -11.79 -20.05
CA SER A 338 -9.27 -12.36 -21.22
C SER A 338 -9.66 -11.67 -22.53
N ALA A 339 -10.87 -11.09 -22.57
CA ALA A 339 -11.36 -10.26 -23.68
C ALA A 339 -10.96 -8.78 -23.55
N LEU A 340 -10.13 -8.43 -22.55
CA LEU A 340 -9.74 -7.05 -22.20
C LEU A 340 -10.93 -6.15 -21.80
N GLU A 341 -12.07 -6.75 -21.43
CA GLU A 341 -13.26 -6.04 -20.96
C GLU A 341 -13.17 -5.77 -19.45
N PHE A 342 -12.12 -5.07 -19.01
CA PHE A 342 -11.84 -4.89 -17.59
C PHE A 342 -12.94 -4.16 -16.82
N GLY A 343 -13.68 -3.25 -17.47
CA GLY A 343 -14.84 -2.59 -16.87
C GLY A 343 -15.98 -3.55 -16.53
N ALA A 344 -16.18 -4.60 -17.32
CA ALA A 344 -17.17 -5.64 -17.03
C ALA A 344 -16.69 -6.58 -15.91
N ALA A 345 -15.41 -6.97 -15.97
CA ALA A 345 -14.79 -7.81 -14.94
C ALA A 345 -14.78 -7.11 -13.56
N ALA A 346 -14.46 -5.82 -13.50
CA ALA A 346 -14.42 -5.06 -12.25
C ALA A 346 -15.78 -4.98 -11.55
N ARG A 347 -16.89 -4.93 -12.29
CA ARG A 347 -18.25 -4.98 -11.71
C ARG A 347 -18.55 -6.30 -10.99
N MET A 348 -17.81 -7.36 -11.31
CA MET A 348 -17.98 -8.67 -10.68
C MET A 348 -17.22 -8.77 -9.35
N ILE A 349 -16.27 -7.87 -9.06
CA ILE A 349 -15.42 -7.90 -7.85
C ILE A 349 -16.26 -7.99 -6.56
N PRO A 350 -17.23 -7.09 -6.29
CA PRO A 350 -18.00 -7.16 -5.05
C PRO A 350 -18.88 -8.42 -4.97
N GLY A 351 -19.32 -8.95 -6.11
CA GLY A 351 -20.11 -10.19 -6.15
C GLY A 351 -19.27 -11.43 -5.84
N MET A 352 -18.04 -11.45 -6.36
CA MET A 352 -17.06 -12.51 -6.15
C MET A 352 -16.62 -12.59 -4.69
N GLU A 353 -16.23 -11.46 -4.08
CA GLU A 353 -15.82 -11.42 -2.68
C GLU A 353 -16.99 -11.77 -1.73
N ARG A 354 -18.19 -11.23 -1.98
CA ARG A 354 -19.37 -11.58 -1.17
C ARG A 354 -19.74 -13.06 -1.25
N ALA A 355 -19.66 -13.68 -2.42
CA ALA A 355 -19.96 -15.10 -2.58
C ALA A 355 -18.95 -15.98 -1.82
N ALA A 356 -17.66 -15.62 -1.87
CA ALA A 356 -16.60 -16.33 -1.15
C ALA A 356 -16.70 -16.15 0.38
N ALA A 357 -16.94 -14.92 0.86
CA ALA A 357 -17.16 -14.66 2.27
C ALA A 357 -18.41 -15.38 2.81
N ALA A 358 -19.52 -15.37 2.06
CA ALA A 358 -20.72 -16.12 2.42
C ALA A 358 -20.49 -17.63 2.45
N PHE A 359 -19.66 -18.16 1.55
CA PHE A 359 -19.25 -19.56 1.59
C PHE A 359 -18.45 -19.88 2.86
N LEU A 360 -17.47 -19.05 3.20
CA LEU A 360 -16.69 -19.20 4.43
C LEU A 360 -17.58 -19.18 5.67
N GLU A 361 -18.52 -18.24 5.75
CA GLU A 361 -19.50 -18.16 6.85
C GLU A 361 -20.37 -19.42 6.91
N ALA A 362 -20.85 -19.92 5.77
CA ALA A 362 -21.61 -21.16 5.71
C ALA A 362 -20.78 -22.38 6.20
N CYS A 363 -19.50 -22.45 5.83
CA CYS A 363 -18.58 -23.48 6.34
C CYS A 363 -18.37 -23.38 7.86
N GLN A 364 -18.25 -22.17 8.40
CA GLN A 364 -18.15 -21.95 9.85
C GLN A 364 -19.42 -22.38 10.58
N GLN A 365 -20.59 -22.12 10.01
CA GLN A 365 -21.86 -22.60 10.56
C GLN A 365 -21.94 -24.13 10.54
N VAL A 366 -21.52 -24.76 9.44
CA VAL A 366 -21.46 -26.23 9.35
C VAL A 366 -20.50 -26.79 10.40
N ASP A 367 -19.27 -26.27 10.52
CA ASP A 367 -18.32 -26.69 11.55
C ASP A 367 -18.91 -26.54 12.97
N ALA A 368 -19.60 -25.43 13.25
CA ALA A 368 -20.26 -25.22 14.54
C ALA A 368 -21.35 -26.27 14.83
N THR A 369 -22.10 -26.73 13.82
CA THR A 369 -23.06 -27.82 13.98
C THR A 369 -22.41 -29.19 14.16
N LEU A 370 -21.25 -29.42 13.54
CA LEU A 370 -20.48 -30.66 13.68
C LEU A 370 -19.79 -30.73 15.04
N HIS A 371 -19.30 -29.59 15.56
CA HIS A 371 -18.53 -29.48 16.81
C HIS A 371 -19.14 -28.52 17.84
N PRO A 372 -20.30 -28.84 18.45
CA PRO A 372 -20.90 -27.98 19.47
C PRO A 372 -19.99 -27.74 20.69
N GLN A 373 -19.07 -28.68 21.00
CA GLN A 373 -18.12 -28.53 22.12
C GLN A 373 -16.96 -27.56 21.81
N ARG A 374 -16.49 -27.44 20.56
CA ARG A 374 -15.45 -26.45 20.18
C ARG A 374 -15.95 -25.00 20.35
N CYS A 375 -17.26 -24.77 20.20
CA CYS A 375 -17.89 -23.49 20.54
C CYS A 375 -17.96 -23.23 22.05
N ALA A 376 -18.18 -24.26 22.87
CA ALA A 376 -18.21 -24.10 24.33
C ALA A 376 -16.85 -23.68 24.91
N ASP A 377 -15.74 -24.13 24.30
CA ASP A 377 -14.38 -23.72 24.69
C ASP A 377 -14.03 -22.30 24.19
N ARG A 378 -14.58 -21.85 23.04
CA ARG A 378 -14.43 -20.47 22.55
C ARG A 378 -15.31 -19.46 23.29
N ALA A 379 -16.45 -19.91 23.83
CA ALA A 379 -17.43 -19.09 24.54
C ALA A 379 -17.49 -19.41 26.04
N ALA A 380 -16.47 -20.06 26.60
CA ALA A 380 -16.49 -20.46 28.01
C ALA A 380 -16.70 -19.20 28.88
N PRO A 381 -17.84 -19.08 29.58
CA PRO A 381 -18.01 -17.98 30.51
C PRO A 381 -16.93 -18.10 31.59
N ILE A 382 -16.31 -16.96 31.93
CA ILE A 382 -15.38 -16.85 33.06
C ILE A 382 -16.02 -17.60 34.23
N ALA A 383 -15.33 -18.62 34.74
CA ALA A 383 -15.86 -19.44 35.82
C ALA A 383 -16.40 -18.52 36.93
N PRO A 384 -17.59 -18.78 37.50
CA PRO A 384 -18.21 -17.86 38.45
C PRO A 384 -17.32 -17.61 39.69
N SER A 385 -16.39 -18.52 40.00
CA SER A 385 -15.32 -18.33 40.99
C SER A 385 -14.33 -17.24 40.60
N VAL A 386 -13.90 -17.21 39.33
CA VAL A 386 -12.98 -16.20 38.79
C VAL A 386 -13.68 -14.85 38.67
N LEU A 387 -14.94 -14.82 38.23
CA LEU A 387 -15.73 -13.59 38.20
C LEU A 387 -15.93 -13.00 39.61
N ARG A 388 -16.20 -13.85 40.61
CA ARG A 388 -16.26 -13.44 42.02
C ARG A 388 -14.91 -12.96 42.56
N ALA A 389 -13.80 -13.57 42.13
CA ALA A 389 -12.47 -13.13 42.51
C ALA A 389 -12.11 -11.76 41.89
N ILE A 390 -12.51 -11.52 40.64
CA ILE A 390 -12.31 -10.24 39.96
C ILE A 390 -13.14 -9.15 40.62
N VAL A 391 -14.45 -9.38 40.82
CA VAL A 391 -15.34 -8.39 41.47
C VAL A 391 -14.93 -8.17 42.93
N GLY A 392 -14.60 -9.22 43.67
CA GLY A 392 -14.13 -9.13 45.05
C GLY A 392 -12.80 -8.38 45.16
N GLY A 393 -11.86 -8.63 44.25
CA GLY A 393 -10.58 -7.93 44.16
C GLY A 393 -10.74 -6.45 43.83
N SER A 394 -11.63 -6.11 42.89
CA SER A 394 -11.95 -4.72 42.54
C SER A 394 -12.62 -3.97 43.70
N CYS A 395 -13.57 -4.59 44.41
CA CYS A 395 -14.19 -3.98 45.59
C CYS A 395 -13.19 -3.76 46.72
N ALA A 396 -12.29 -4.71 46.97
CA ALA A 396 -11.23 -4.56 47.97
C ALA A 396 -10.25 -3.43 47.60
N ALA A 397 -9.86 -3.32 46.32
CA ALA A 397 -8.98 -2.25 45.85
C ALA A 397 -9.62 -0.87 45.97
N VAL A 398 -10.92 -0.74 45.66
CA VAL A 398 -11.68 0.51 45.82
C VAL A 398 -11.83 0.87 47.30
N ALA A 399 -12.10 -0.11 48.17
CA ALA A 399 -12.17 0.12 49.61
C ALA A 399 -10.80 0.55 50.19
N LEU A 400 -9.71 -0.06 49.72
CA LEU A 400 -8.35 0.31 50.12
C LEU A 400 -8.00 1.73 49.65
N ALA A 401 -8.37 2.09 48.41
CA ALA A 401 -8.19 3.43 47.87
C ALA A 401 -9.01 4.48 48.62
N LEU A 402 -10.25 4.17 49.01
CA LEU A 402 -11.09 5.04 49.84
C LEU A 402 -10.51 5.20 51.26
N LEU A 403 -9.98 4.13 51.86
CA LEU A 403 -9.32 4.21 53.17
C LEU A 403 -8.02 5.03 53.12
N LEU A 404 -7.24 4.90 52.05
CA LEU A 404 -6.01 5.68 51.85
C LEU A 404 -6.29 7.15 51.54
N THR A 405 -7.39 7.46 50.85
CA THR A 405 -7.76 8.85 50.51
C THR A 405 -8.55 9.57 51.61
N CYS A 406 -9.36 8.86 52.40
CA CYS A 406 -10.10 9.45 53.52
C CYS A 406 -9.34 9.40 54.88
N GLY A 407 -8.29 8.58 55.01
CA GLY A 407 -7.54 8.42 56.27
C GLY A 407 -6.48 9.48 56.57
N THR A 408 -6.14 10.36 55.63
CA THR A 408 -5.14 11.42 55.88
C THR A 408 -5.79 12.68 56.44
N ALA A 409 -6.06 12.66 57.75
CA ALA A 409 -6.35 13.87 58.50
C ALA A 409 -5.20 14.87 58.33
N ARG A 410 -5.41 15.92 57.53
CA ARG A 410 -4.53 17.09 57.40
C ARG A 410 -4.21 17.65 58.79
N ARG A 411 -3.02 17.34 59.33
CA ARG A 411 -2.44 18.08 60.45
C ARG A 411 -2.21 19.52 60.00
N LYS A 412 -3.03 20.44 60.50
CA LYS A 412 -2.79 21.89 60.40
C LYS A 412 -1.46 22.21 61.09
N THR A 413 -0.46 22.61 60.32
CA THR A 413 0.70 23.34 60.83
C THR A 413 0.23 24.72 61.27
N LYS A 414 0.34 25.02 62.57
CA LYS A 414 0.17 26.37 63.11
C LYS A 414 1.47 27.13 62.90
N ALA A 415 1.36 28.29 62.25
CA ALA A 415 2.39 29.32 62.23
C ALA A 415 2.65 29.83 63.64
N GLY A 416 3.94 30.06 63.92
CA GLY A 416 4.50 30.80 65.04
C GLY A 416 5.79 31.41 64.56
#